data_AF-A0A923Q9M8-F1
#
_entry.id   AF-A0A923Q9M8-F1
#
_cell.length_a   1.000
_cell.length_b   1.000
_cell.length_c   1.000
_cell.angle_alpha   90.00
_cell.angle_beta   90.00
_cell.angle_gamma   90.00
#
_symmetry.space_group_name_H-M   'P 1'
#
loop_
_entity.id
_entity.type
_entity.pdbx_description
1 polymer ?
#
loop_
_entity_poly.entity_id
_entity_poly.type
_entity_poly.pdbx_seq_one_letter_code
_entity_poly.pdbx_strand_id
1 'polypeptide(L)'
;TLLAGLGWSVGATVDAVVSAEEVGAGRPAPYMIFEAMRRTGTRDVRRVLVAGDTVLDLEAGSNAGARAVVGVLTGAMSADLLRTTTHTHLLAGVALLPATFL
;
A
#
# COMPACT_ATOMS: atom_id res chain seq x y z
N THR A 1 -0.75 -20.49 2.36
CA THR A 1 -0.36 -19.08 2.59
C THR A 1 -1.57 -18.30 3.08
N LEU A 2 -1.40 -17.09 3.63
CA LEU A 2 -2.54 -16.25 4.01
C LEU A 2 -3.52 -16.04 2.84
N LEU A 3 -3.00 -15.84 1.63
CA LEU A 3 -3.81 -15.69 0.41
C LEU A 3 -4.67 -16.93 0.13
N ALA A 4 -4.09 -18.13 0.22
CA ALA A 4 -4.86 -19.37 0.02
C ALA A 4 -5.98 -19.53 1.05
N GLY A 5 -5.76 -19.10 2.30
CA GLY A 5 -6.79 -19.09 3.34
C GLY A 5 -7.95 -18.12 3.06
N LEU A 6 -7.71 -17.07 2.26
CA LEU A 6 -8.72 -16.13 1.79
C LEU A 6 -9.32 -16.53 0.42
N GLY A 7 -8.88 -17.64 -0.16
CA GLY A 7 -9.26 -18.05 -1.52
C GLY A 7 -8.66 -17.17 -2.62
N TRP A 8 -7.60 -16.40 -2.33
CA TRP A 8 -6.95 -15.50 -3.27
C TRP A 8 -5.75 -16.16 -3.95
N SER A 9 -5.55 -15.85 -5.23
CA SER A 9 -4.40 -16.30 -6.00
C SER A 9 -3.82 -15.20 -6.90
N VAL A 10 -2.52 -15.33 -7.18
CA VAL A 10 -1.79 -14.44 -8.08
C VAL A 10 -2.19 -14.75 -9.53
N GLY A 11 -2.50 -13.71 -10.31
CA GLY A 11 -3.00 -13.81 -11.68
C GLY A 11 -4.52 -14.03 -11.80
N ALA A 12 -5.25 -14.10 -10.67
CA ALA A 12 -6.72 -14.15 -10.68
C ALA A 12 -7.34 -13.09 -9.77
N THR A 13 -6.94 -13.02 -8.49
CA THR A 13 -7.46 -12.02 -7.54
C THR A 13 -6.54 -10.82 -7.41
N VAL A 14 -5.23 -11.06 -7.42
CA VAL A 14 -4.19 -10.03 -7.36
C VAL A 14 -3.18 -10.26 -8.47
N ASP A 15 -2.69 -9.19 -9.10
CA ASP A 15 -1.72 -9.31 -10.20
C ASP A 15 -0.31 -9.64 -9.73
N ALA A 16 0.05 -9.19 -8.52
CA ALA A 16 1.36 -9.40 -7.93
C ALA A 16 1.29 -9.40 -6.40
N VAL A 17 2.24 -10.10 -5.80
CA VAL A 17 2.50 -10.10 -4.35
C VAL A 17 4.00 -9.89 -4.19
N VAL A 18 4.40 -9.05 -3.25
CA VAL A 18 5.80 -8.73 -2.96
C VAL A 18 6.00 -8.72 -1.45
N SER A 19 7.07 -9.35 -0.98
CA SER A 19 7.50 -9.30 0.41
C SER A 19 8.80 -8.53 0.61
N ALA A 20 9.11 -8.19 1.87
CA ALA A 20 10.34 -7.50 2.22
C ALA A 20 11.59 -8.35 1.94
N GLU A 21 11.50 -9.68 2.10
CA GLU A 21 12.59 -10.60 1.79
C GLU A 21 12.98 -10.56 0.30
N GLU A 22 12.01 -10.38 -0.60
CA GLU A 22 12.25 -10.32 -2.05
C GLU A 22 13.02 -9.06 -2.47
N VAL A 23 12.91 -7.97 -1.69
CA VAL A 23 13.52 -6.67 -2.02
C VAL A 23 14.63 -6.26 -1.03
N GLY A 24 14.95 -7.11 -0.05
CA GLY A 24 16.02 -6.93 0.92
C GLY A 24 15.73 -5.94 2.06
N ALA A 25 14.74 -5.04 1.92
CA ALA A 25 14.32 -4.13 2.98
C ALA A 25 12.80 -3.90 2.98
N GLY A 26 12.20 -3.99 4.16
CA GLY A 26 10.78 -3.69 4.36
C GLY A 26 10.48 -2.20 4.46
N ARG A 27 9.21 -1.88 4.71
CA ARG A 27 8.76 -0.52 5.04
C ARG A 27 9.60 0.02 6.22
N PRO A 28 10.04 1.30 6.19
CA PRO A 28 9.53 2.38 5.33
C PRO A 28 10.28 2.51 3.99
N ALA A 29 11.14 1.56 3.61
CA ALA A 29 11.77 1.57 2.29
C ALA A 29 10.70 1.41 1.19
N PRO A 30 10.87 2.09 0.03
CA PRO A 30 9.86 2.08 -1.05
C PRO A 30 9.94 0.84 -1.95
N TYR A 31 10.87 -0.08 -1.70
CA TYR A 31 11.26 -1.10 -2.68
C TYR A 31 10.16 -2.12 -3.00
N MET A 32 9.29 -2.46 -2.04
CA MET A 32 8.15 -3.33 -2.32
C MET A 32 7.16 -2.69 -3.31
N ILE A 33 6.99 -1.36 -3.26
CA ILE A 33 6.12 -0.63 -4.20
C ILE A 33 6.75 -0.62 -5.59
N PHE A 34 8.05 -0.36 -5.70
CA PHE A 34 8.76 -0.37 -6.99
C PHE A 34 8.79 -1.77 -7.62
N GLU A 35 8.93 -2.81 -6.82
CA GLU A 35 8.88 -4.19 -7.31
C GLU A 35 7.46 -4.58 -7.74
N ALA A 36 6.42 -4.15 -7.00
CA ALA A 36 5.03 -4.34 -7.42
C ALA A 36 4.73 -3.59 -8.74
N MET A 37 5.23 -2.37 -8.89
CA MET A 37 5.18 -1.61 -10.15
C MET A 37 5.86 -2.36 -11.29
N ARG A 38 7.06 -2.91 -11.06
CA ARG A 38 7.79 -3.70 -12.06
C ARG A 38 7.01 -4.94 -12.50
N ARG A 39 6.42 -5.69 -11.56
CA ARG A 39 5.62 -6.91 -11.83
C ARG A 39 4.33 -6.61 -12.59
N THR A 40 3.68 -5.48 -12.30
CA THR A 40 2.42 -5.06 -12.93
C THR A 40 2.62 -4.24 -14.21
N GLY A 41 3.86 -3.88 -14.55
CA GLY A 41 4.17 -3.03 -15.71
C GLY A 41 3.84 -1.54 -15.50
N THR A 42 3.57 -1.10 -14.27
CA THR A 42 3.33 0.31 -13.93
C THR A 42 4.64 1.08 -13.98
N ARG A 43 4.78 2.03 -14.91
CA ARG A 43 6.05 2.78 -15.12
C ARG A 43 6.12 4.13 -14.44
N ASP A 44 4.99 4.67 -14.00
CA ASP A 44 4.91 6.01 -13.39
C ASP A 44 4.36 5.91 -11.98
N VAL A 45 5.20 6.21 -10.99
CA VAL A 45 4.82 6.14 -9.56
C VAL A 45 3.72 7.14 -9.20
N ARG A 46 3.55 8.20 -10.00
CA ARG A 46 2.45 9.16 -9.85
C ARG A 46 1.09 8.57 -10.29
N ARG A 47 1.06 7.33 -10.76
CA ARG A 47 -0.18 6.56 -10.98
C ARG A 47 -0.47 5.57 -9.86
N VAL A 48 0.40 5.50 -8.85
CA VAL A 48 0.29 4.56 -7.73
C VAL A 48 -0.44 5.21 -6.56
N LEU A 49 -1.33 4.43 -5.96
CA LEU A 49 -1.89 4.66 -4.64
C LEU A 49 -1.34 3.60 -3.70
N VAL A 50 -0.85 4.04 -2.54
CA VAL A 50 -0.45 3.16 -1.42
C VAL A 50 -1.46 3.35 -0.30
N ALA A 51 -2.06 2.25 0.14
CA ALA A 51 -2.99 2.25 1.28
C ALA A 51 -2.50 1.27 2.35
N GLY A 52 -2.51 1.71 3.60
CA GLY A 52 -2.13 0.89 4.75
C GLY A 52 -2.62 1.47 6.07
N ASP A 53 -2.45 0.71 7.14
CA ASP A 53 -2.97 0.98 8.47
C ASP A 53 -1.88 1.29 9.50
N THR A 54 -0.62 1.40 9.06
CA THR A 54 0.52 1.75 9.89
C THR A 54 1.27 2.98 9.37
N VAL A 55 2.00 3.67 10.26
CA VAL A 55 2.90 4.78 9.87
C VAL A 55 3.92 4.32 8.82
N LEU A 56 4.44 3.10 8.93
CA LEU A 56 5.42 2.54 8.00
C LEU A 56 4.86 2.39 6.57
N ASP A 57 3.57 2.10 6.42
CA ASP A 57 2.92 2.09 5.09
C ASP A 57 2.92 3.45 4.44
N LEU A 58 2.57 4.47 5.23
CA LEU A 58 2.46 5.85 4.76
C LEU A 58 3.84 6.43 4.44
N GLU A 59 4.83 6.11 5.25
CA GLU A 59 6.22 6.47 4.97
C GLU A 59 6.73 5.77 3.71
N ALA A 60 6.47 4.47 3.53
CA ALA A 60 6.88 3.77 2.31
C ALA A 60 6.22 4.35 1.05
N GLY A 61 4.93 4.68 1.11
CA GLY A 61 4.22 5.35 0.01
C GLY A 61 4.78 6.74 -0.28
N SER A 62 5.07 7.52 0.76
CA SER A 62 5.66 8.86 0.62
C SER A 62 7.08 8.80 0.06
N ASN A 63 7.92 7.89 0.57
CA ASN A 63 9.29 7.65 0.11
C ASN A 63 9.32 7.15 -1.34
N ALA A 64 8.29 6.42 -1.78
CA ALA A 64 8.14 6.00 -3.17
C ALA A 64 7.75 7.17 -4.10
N GLY A 65 7.21 8.26 -3.56
CA GLY A 65 6.62 9.35 -4.35
C GLY A 65 5.27 8.97 -4.97
N ALA A 66 4.51 8.08 -4.32
CA ALA A 66 3.17 7.70 -4.77
C ALA A 66 2.24 8.92 -4.83
N ARG A 67 1.34 8.97 -5.82
CA ARG A 67 0.38 10.08 -5.95
C ARG A 67 -0.56 10.17 -4.77
N ALA A 68 -0.98 9.02 -4.26
CA ALA A 68 -1.86 8.94 -3.11
C ALA A 68 -1.27 8.00 -2.07
N VAL A 69 -1.18 8.50 -0.85
CA VAL A 69 -0.75 7.77 0.35
C VAL A 69 -1.91 7.85 1.33
N VAL A 70 -2.51 6.70 1.62
CA VAL A 70 -3.82 6.62 2.28
C VAL A 70 -3.73 5.78 3.55
N GLY A 71 -4.00 6.40 4.69
CA GLY A 71 -4.20 5.69 5.95
C GLY A 71 -5.63 5.15 6.03
N VAL A 72 -5.80 3.89 6.39
CA VAL A 72 -7.13 3.30 6.66
C VAL A 72 -7.32 3.02 8.15
N LEU A 73 -8.47 3.41 8.69
CA LEU A 73 -8.73 3.41 10.14
C LEU A 73 -9.36 2.12 10.69
N THR A 74 -9.47 1.09 9.86
CA THR A 74 -10.00 -0.24 10.25
C THR A 74 -8.92 -1.21 10.72
N GLY A 75 -7.67 -0.78 10.82
CA GLY A 75 -6.52 -1.63 11.09
C GLY A 75 -5.79 -1.30 12.40
N ALA A 76 -4.46 -1.44 12.39
CA ALA A 76 -3.61 -1.52 13.57
C ALA A 76 -3.42 -0.19 14.32
N MET A 77 -3.31 0.95 13.62
CA MET A 77 -3.01 2.24 14.25
C MET A 77 -4.19 3.21 14.23
N SER A 78 -4.25 4.07 15.24
CA SER A 78 -5.25 5.13 15.36
C SER A 78 -5.02 6.25 14.34
N ALA A 79 -6.08 7.03 14.09
CA ALA A 79 -5.98 8.23 13.25
C ALA A 79 -4.90 9.19 13.76
N ASP A 80 -4.78 9.37 15.08
CA ASP A 80 -3.80 10.29 15.67
C ASP A 80 -2.36 9.88 15.36
N LEU A 81 -2.06 8.57 15.41
CA LEU A 81 -0.74 8.06 15.04
C LEU A 81 -0.48 8.24 13.54
N LEU A 82 -1.45 7.90 12.68
CA LEU A 82 -1.30 8.04 11.23
C LEU A 82 -1.16 9.51 10.80
N ARG A 83 -1.71 10.47 11.57
CA ARG A 83 -1.55 11.91 11.32
C ARG A 83 -0.13 12.42 11.54
N THR A 84 0.73 11.67 12.22
CA THR A 84 2.11 12.10 12.52
C THR A 84 3.07 11.97 11.34
N THR A 85 2.67 11.30 10.26
CA THR A 85 3.49 11.08 9.07
C THR A 85 2.85 11.66 7.81
N THR A 86 3.64 11.83 6.76
CA THR A 86 3.17 12.37 5.47
C THR A 86 2.16 11.41 4.85
N HIS A 87 0.97 11.92 4.55
CA HIS A 87 -0.09 11.19 3.85
C HIS A 87 -1.00 12.18 3.13
N THR A 88 -1.83 11.65 2.23
CA THR A 88 -2.79 12.45 1.44
C THR A 88 -4.21 12.35 2.00
N HIS A 89 -4.61 11.17 2.48
CA HIS A 89 -5.97 10.91 2.95
C HIS A 89 -5.93 9.98 4.18
N LEU A 90 -6.91 10.15 5.07
CA LEU A 90 -7.28 9.15 6.06
C LEU A 90 -8.72 8.75 5.81
N LEU A 91 -8.96 7.46 5.58
CA LEU A 91 -10.29 6.93 5.28
C LEU A 91 -10.77 6.03 6.41
N ALA A 92 -12.08 6.08 6.67
CA ALA A 92 -12.70 5.24 7.70
C ALA A 92 -12.55 3.73 7.42
N GLY A 93 -12.21 3.32 6.20
CA GLY A 93 -11.88 1.94 5.88
C GLY A 93 -11.45 1.75 4.42
N VAL A 94 -10.82 0.61 4.13
CA VAL A 94 -10.31 0.26 2.78
C VAL A 94 -11.42 0.19 1.72
N ALA A 95 -12.65 -0.15 2.13
CA ALA A 95 -13.81 -0.23 1.24
C ALA A 95 -14.20 1.11 0.61
N LEU A 96 -13.70 2.24 1.13
CA LEU A 96 -13.96 3.58 0.57
C LEU A 96 -12.99 3.94 -0.56
N LEU A 97 -11.95 3.15 -0.81
CA LEU A 97 -10.98 3.43 -1.88
C LEU A 97 -11.63 3.55 -3.27
N PRO A 98 -12.51 2.63 -3.72
CA PRO A 98 -13.17 2.75 -5.02
C PRO A 98 -13.94 4.06 -5.16
N ALA A 99 -14.80 4.40 -4.19
CA ALA A 99 -15.60 5.62 -4.24
C ALA A 99 -14.79 6.92 -4.17
N THR A 100 -13.54 6.86 -3.70
CA THR A 100 -12.66 8.02 -3.57
C THR A 100 -11.77 8.24 -4.80
N PHE A 101 -11.41 7.17 -5.52
CA PHE A 101 -10.37 7.22 -6.56
C PHE A 101 -10.76 6.62 -7.93
N LEU A 102 -11.91 5.97 -8.06
CA LEU A 102 -12.46 5.45 -9.33
C LEU A 102 -13.71 6.24 -9.72
#